data_AF-A0A7W6UMA0-F1
#
_entry.id   AF-A0A7W6UMA0-F1
#
_cell.length_a   1.000
_cell.length_b   1.000
_cell.length_c   1.000
_cell.angle_alpha   90.00
_cell.angle_beta   90.00
_cell.angle_gamma   90.00
#
_symmetry.space_group_name_H-M   'P 1'
#
loop_
_entity.id
_entity.type
_entity.pdbx_description
1 polymer ?
#
loop_
_entity_poly.entity_id
_entity_poly.type
_entity_poly.pdbx_seq_one_letter_code
_entity_poly.pdbx_strand_id
1 'polypeptide(L)'
;MLDRPPPKFVSFETALRDWWSSQPQSFRESISLSVARACFRAGYTAGKQTTERRFVFKAGRMRITVWATGITEAKKKAEAEADFRAAQKGWPVPKAGWQLQEER
;
A
#
# COMPACT_ATOMS: atom_id res chain seq x y z
N MET A 1 -16.81 10.51 -19.93
CA MET A 1 -16.02 10.00 -18.81
C MET A 1 -16.87 8.99 -18.09
N LEU A 2 -16.47 7.72 -18.03
CA LEU A 2 -17.15 6.77 -17.14
C LEU A 2 -16.74 7.14 -15.72
N ASP A 3 -17.69 7.62 -14.92
CA ASP A 3 -17.49 7.82 -13.49
C ASP A 3 -17.10 6.48 -12.89
N ARG A 4 -15.79 6.29 -12.72
CA ARG A 4 -15.27 5.09 -12.07
C ARG A 4 -15.69 5.19 -10.61
N PRO A 5 -16.52 4.26 -10.09
CA PRO A 5 -16.93 4.33 -8.70
C PRO A 5 -15.67 4.34 -7.83
N PRO A 6 -15.69 5.11 -6.72
CA PRO A 6 -14.53 5.21 -5.85
C PRO A 6 -14.09 3.81 -5.44
N PRO A 7 -12.77 3.51 -5.45
CA PRO A 7 -12.28 2.19 -5.13
C PRO A 7 -12.72 1.82 -3.72
N LYS A 8 -13.60 0.81 -3.62
CA LYS A 8 -14.02 0.26 -2.33
C LYS A 8 -12.86 -0.54 -1.78
N PHE A 9 -12.33 -0.11 -0.64
CA PHE A 9 -11.34 -0.88 0.11
C PHE A 9 -12.03 -2.10 0.74
N VAL A 10 -11.92 -3.25 0.07
CA VAL A 10 -12.26 -4.55 0.66
C VAL A 10 -11.04 -5.13 1.37
N SER A 11 -11.24 -5.59 2.60
CA SER A 11 -10.21 -6.26 3.38
C SER A 11 -9.72 -7.52 2.65
N PHE A 12 -8.50 -7.96 2.95
CA PHE A 12 -7.95 -9.19 2.36
C PHE A 12 -8.88 -10.39 2.57
N GLU A 13 -9.39 -10.57 3.80
CA GLU A 13 -10.28 -11.68 4.15
C GLU A 13 -11.62 -11.61 3.40
N THR A 14 -12.19 -10.40 3.25
CA THR A 14 -13.42 -10.21 2.47
C THR A 14 -13.19 -10.56 1.00
N ALA A 15 -12.13 -10.02 0.40
CA ALA A 15 -11.80 -10.28 -1.00
C ALA A 15 -11.47 -11.75 -1.26
N LEU A 16 -10.76 -12.40 -0.33
CA LEU A 16 -10.45 -13.83 -0.40
C LEU A 16 -11.72 -14.68 -0.35
N ARG A 17 -12.63 -14.39 0.60
CA ARG A 17 -13.88 -15.15 0.75
C ARG A 17 -14.77 -15.01 -0.47
N ASP A 18 -14.92 -13.79 -0.98
CA ASP A 18 -15.77 -13.51 -2.14
C ASP A 18 -15.19 -14.17 -3.40
N TRP A 19 -13.87 -14.08 -3.60
CA TRP A 19 -13.18 -14.78 -4.67
C TRP A 19 -13.30 -16.31 -4.55
N TRP A 20 -13.09 -16.86 -3.35
CA TRP A 20 -13.18 -18.30 -3.08
C TRP A 20 -14.57 -18.84 -3.35
N SER A 21 -15.61 -18.12 -2.88
CA SER A 21 -17.01 -18.50 -3.10
C SER A 21 -17.42 -18.45 -4.58
N SER A 22 -16.72 -17.62 -5.37
CA SER A 22 -16.93 -17.52 -6.81
C SER A 22 -16.21 -18.63 -7.61
N GLN A 23 -15.39 -19.46 -6.97
CA GLN A 23 -14.71 -20.57 -7.66
C GLN A 23 -15.64 -21.78 -7.87
N PRO A 24 -15.48 -22.52 -8.98
CA PRO A 24 -16.20 -23.76 -9.22
C PRO A 24 -16.05 -24.75 -8.05
N GLN A 25 -17.09 -25.54 -7.80
CA GLN A 25 -17.07 -26.55 -6.73
C GLN A 25 -15.91 -27.54 -6.89
N SER A 26 -15.66 -28.01 -8.12
CA SER A 26 -14.54 -28.90 -8.44
C SER A 26 -13.18 -28.30 -8.08
N PHE A 27 -13.01 -27.00 -8.29
CA PHE A 27 -11.80 -26.29 -7.88
C PHE A 27 -11.69 -26.25 -6.35
N ARG A 28 -12.78 -25.91 -5.65
CA ARG A 28 -12.80 -25.85 -4.17
C ARG A 28 -12.57 -27.19 -3.49
N GLU A 29 -12.91 -28.28 -4.14
CA GLU A 29 -12.64 -29.65 -3.66
C GLU A 29 -11.21 -30.11 -3.98
N SER A 30 -10.63 -29.61 -5.07
CA SER A 30 -9.27 -29.99 -5.51
C SER A 30 -8.14 -29.34 -4.71
N ILE A 31 -8.42 -28.26 -3.97
CA ILE A 31 -7.41 -27.45 -3.28
C ILE A 31 -7.90 -27.02 -1.90
N SER A 32 -7.02 -27.02 -0.91
CA SER A 32 -7.36 -26.51 0.41
C SER A 32 -7.42 -24.98 0.40
N LEU A 33 -8.25 -24.42 1.31
CA LEU A 33 -8.37 -22.97 1.49
C LEU A 33 -7.02 -22.32 1.85
N SER A 34 -6.12 -23.03 2.54
CA SER A 34 -4.80 -22.51 2.91
C SER A 34 -3.89 -22.31 1.70
N VAL A 35 -3.89 -23.25 0.74
CA VAL A 35 -3.12 -23.12 -0.50
C VAL A 35 -3.75 -22.05 -1.40
N ALA A 36 -5.08 -22.03 -1.52
CA ALA A 36 -5.79 -21.00 -2.27
C ALA A 36 -5.52 -19.58 -1.74
N ARG A 37 -5.45 -19.43 -0.40
CA ARG A 37 -5.06 -18.17 0.27
C ARG A 37 -3.66 -17.71 -0.15
N ALA A 38 -2.69 -18.63 -0.22
CA ALA A 38 -1.33 -18.30 -0.64
C ALA A 38 -1.30 -17.81 -2.09
N CYS A 39 -2.02 -18.48 -3.01
CA CYS A 39 -2.13 -18.08 -4.41
C CYS A 39 -2.81 -16.71 -4.57
N PHE A 40 -3.92 -16.49 -3.86
CA PHE A 40 -4.68 -15.24 -3.93
C PHE A 40 -3.87 -14.03 -3.43
N ARG A 41 -3.00 -14.22 -2.44
CA ARG A 41 -2.22 -13.14 -1.82
C ARG A 41 -1.34 -12.39 -2.81
N ALA A 42 -0.72 -13.08 -3.77
CA ALA A 42 0.12 -12.44 -4.79
C ALA A 42 -0.73 -11.52 -5.69
N GLY A 43 -1.85 -12.03 -6.20
CA GLY A 43 -2.78 -11.26 -7.04
C GLY A 43 -3.43 -10.10 -6.30
N TYR A 44 -3.85 -10.30 -5.05
CA TYR A 44 -4.42 -9.24 -4.20
C TYR A 44 -3.41 -8.12 -3.92
N THR A 45 -2.16 -8.47 -3.63
CA THR A 45 -1.09 -7.47 -3.39
C THR A 45 -0.82 -6.66 -4.65
N ALA A 46 -0.68 -7.32 -5.81
CA ALA A 46 -0.46 -6.66 -7.08
C ALA A 46 -1.65 -5.74 -7.47
N GLY A 47 -2.88 -6.21 -7.26
CA GLY A 47 -4.09 -5.42 -7.50
C GLY A 47 -4.23 -4.23 -6.55
N LYS A 48 -3.84 -4.38 -5.28
CA LYS A 48 -3.88 -3.28 -4.29
C LYS A 48 -2.88 -2.16 -4.62
N GLN A 49 -1.74 -2.48 -5.22
CA GLN A 49 -0.80 -1.45 -5.69
C GLN A 49 -1.38 -0.59 -6.83
N THR A 50 -2.42 -1.06 -7.55
CA THR A 50 -3.06 -0.26 -8.61
C THR A 50 -3.88 0.93 -8.07
N THR A 51 -4.23 0.93 -6.77
CA THR A 51 -4.88 2.09 -6.12
C THR A 51 -3.87 3.00 -5.42
N GLU A 52 -2.60 2.59 -5.34
CA GLU A 52 -1.54 3.45 -4.88
C GLU A 52 -1.13 4.40 -5.99
N ARG A 53 -0.99 5.69 -5.66
CA ARG A 53 -0.39 6.68 -6.55
C ARG A 53 0.96 7.09 -6.00
N ARG A 54 1.82 7.58 -6.89
CA ARG A 54 3.14 8.10 -6.52
C ARG A 54 2.99 9.45 -5.83
N PHE A 55 3.60 9.58 -4.67
CA PHE A 55 3.78 10.85 -3.97
C PHE A 55 5.27 11.14 -3.83
N VAL A 56 5.62 12.41 -4.01
CA VAL A 56 6.98 12.89 -3.80
C VAL A 56 6.95 13.95 -2.72
N PHE A 57 7.76 13.77 -1.68
CA PHE A 57 7.90 14.72 -0.60
C PHE A 57 9.33 15.23 -0.51
N LYS A 58 9.44 16.50 -0.17
CA LYS A 58 10.67 17.11 0.30
C LYS A 58 10.67 17.14 1.83
N ALA A 59 11.71 16.58 2.42
CA ALA A 59 11.96 16.58 3.87
C ALA A 59 13.35 17.20 4.12
N GLY A 60 13.39 18.52 4.34
CA GLY A 60 14.65 19.27 4.40
C GLY A 60 15.42 19.19 3.06
N ARG A 61 16.57 18.51 3.06
CA ARG A 61 17.40 18.25 1.85
C ARG A 61 17.04 16.95 1.13
N MET A 62 16.15 16.13 1.69
CA MET A 62 15.79 14.83 1.14
C MET A 62 14.62 14.94 0.18
N ARG A 63 14.72 14.26 -0.97
CA ARG A 63 13.59 13.95 -1.84
C ARG A 63 13.19 12.49 -1.62
N ILE A 64 11.95 12.28 -1.21
CA ILE A 64 11.41 10.99 -0.80
C ILE A 64 10.24 10.66 -1.71
N THR A 65 10.32 9.53 -2.41
CA THR A 65 9.23 9.04 -3.27
C THR A 65 8.59 7.85 -2.60
N VAL A 66 7.27 7.89 -2.42
CA VAL A 66 6.49 6.80 -1.81
C VAL A 66 5.27 6.49 -2.65
N TRP A 67 4.86 5.22 -2.63
CA TRP A 67 3.59 4.78 -3.19
C TRP A 67 2.60 4.60 -2.05
N ALA A 68 1.44 5.23 -2.17
CA ALA A 68 0.42 5.19 -1.14
C ALA A 68 -0.97 5.40 -1.73
N THR A 69 -1.98 4.97 -1.00
CA THR A 69 -3.38 5.08 -1.45
C THR A 69 -3.94 6.49 -1.27
N GLY A 70 -3.31 7.31 -0.43
CA GLY A 70 -3.74 8.68 -0.13
C GLY A 70 -2.67 9.47 0.60
N ILE A 71 -2.86 10.79 0.68
CA ILE A 71 -1.84 11.73 1.19
C ILE A 71 -1.45 11.45 2.64
N THR A 72 -2.39 11.02 3.49
CA THR A 72 -2.13 10.72 4.91
C THR A 72 -1.21 9.53 5.08
N GLU A 73 -1.48 8.43 4.35
CA GLU A 73 -0.62 7.25 4.35
C GLU A 73 0.75 7.57 3.72
N ALA A 74 0.74 8.38 2.66
CA ALA A 74 1.96 8.83 1.99
C ALA A 74 2.88 9.62 2.94
N LYS A 75 2.32 10.56 3.73
CA LYS A 75 3.08 11.31 4.73
C LYS A 75 3.70 10.40 5.80
N LYS A 76 2.93 9.44 6.33
CA LYS A 76 3.44 8.47 7.31
C LYS A 76 4.59 7.62 6.74
N LYS A 77 4.43 7.12 5.50
CA LYS A 77 5.49 6.38 4.79
C LYS A 77 6.74 7.26 4.56
N ALA A 78 6.55 8.53 4.22
CA ALA A 78 7.64 9.46 3.96
C ALA A 78 8.38 9.89 5.24
N GLU A 79 7.69 10.07 6.37
CA GLU A 79 8.28 10.30 7.69
C GLU A 79 9.17 9.11 8.11
N ALA A 80 8.65 7.89 8.01
CA ALA A 80 9.41 6.68 8.36
C ALA A 80 10.69 6.53 7.50
N GLU A 81 10.60 6.83 6.21
CA GLU A 81 11.75 6.83 5.30
C GLU A 81 12.76 7.94 5.65
N ALA A 82 12.30 9.12 6.07
CA ALA A 82 13.16 10.20 6.49
C ALA A 82 13.92 9.86 7.79
N ASP A 83 13.24 9.25 8.76
CA ASP A 83 13.84 8.75 10.01
C ASP A 83 14.89 7.68 9.73
N PHE A 84 14.56 6.71 8.87
CA PHE A 84 15.50 5.65 8.46
C PHE A 84 16.77 6.22 7.84
N ARG A 85 16.64 7.16 6.90
CA ARG A 85 17.79 7.82 6.25
C ARG A 85 18.59 8.68 7.22
N ALA A 86 17.92 9.37 8.14
CA ALA A 86 18.58 10.16 9.16
C ALA A 86 19.41 9.27 10.09
N ALA A 87 18.84 8.14 10.54
CA ALA A 87 19.56 7.16 11.35
C ALA A 87 20.78 6.59 10.61
N GLN A 88 20.65 6.21 9.33
CA GLN A 88 21.76 5.71 8.53
C GLN A 88 22.90 6.73 8.36
N LYS A 89 22.58 8.02 8.26
CA LYS A 89 23.56 9.09 8.04
C LYS A 89 24.01 9.79 9.32
N GLY A 90 23.51 9.35 10.49
CA GLY A 90 23.75 10.02 11.76
C GLY A 90 23.20 11.44 11.82
N TRP A 91 22.17 11.76 11.03
CA TRP A 91 21.54 13.08 11.04
C TRP A 91 20.53 13.19 12.20
N PRO A 92 20.43 14.37 12.83
CA PRO A 92 19.45 14.60 13.88
C PRO A 92 18.03 14.57 13.31
N VAL A 93 17.14 13.84 13.97
CA VAL A 93 15.69 13.87 13.68
C VAL A 93 15.09 15.12 14.33
N PRO A 94 14.31 15.94 13.61
CA PRO A 94 13.69 17.14 14.18
C PRO A 94 12.70 16.78 15.31
N LYS A 95 12.77 17.49 16.44
CA LYS A 95 11.84 17.28 17.58
C LYS A 95 10.37 17.51 17.22
N ALA A 96 10.10 18.39 16.26
CA ALA A 96 8.75 18.70 15.76
C ALA A 96 8.31 17.79 14.60
N GLY A 97 9.09 16.76 14.27
CA GLY A 97 8.87 15.90 13.09
C GLY A 97 9.36 16.54 11.78
N TRP A 98 9.38 15.73 10.72
CA TRP A 98 9.80 16.18 9.40
C TRP A 98 8.77 17.15 8.78
N GLN A 99 9.23 18.31 8.33
CA GLN A 99 8.41 19.20 7.51
C GLN A 99 8.31 18.64 6.10
N LEU A 100 7.25 17.87 5.83
CA LEU A 100 6.99 17.27 4.53
C LEU A 100 6.25 18.24 3.61
N GLN A 101 6.92 18.66 2.53
CA GLN A 101 6.31 19.42 1.45
C GLN A 101 6.08 18.50 0.25
N GLU A 102 4.85 18.38 -0.23
CA GLU A 102 4.54 17.60 -1.43
C GLU A 102 5.09 18.34 -2.67
N GLU A 103 5.95 17.68 -3.44
CA GLU A 103 6.40 18.16 -4.75
C GLU A 103 5.41 17.62 -5.80
N ARG A 104 4.67 18.54 -6.44
CA ARG A 104 3.76 18.23 -7.56
C ARG A 104 4.54 18.01 -8.86
#